data_AF-A0A7K2FQ36-F1
#
_entry.id   AF-A0A7K2FQ36-F1
#
_cell.length_a   1.000
_cell.length_b   1.000
_cell.length_c   1.000
_cell.angle_alpha   90.00
_cell.angle_beta   90.00
_cell.angle_gamma   90.00
#
_symmetry.space_group_name_H-M   'P 1'
#
loop_
_entity.id
_entity.type
_entity.pdbx_description
1 polymer ?
#
loop_
_entity_poly.entity_id
_entity_poly.type
_entity_poly.pdbx_seq_one_letter_code
_entity_poly.pdbx_strand_id
1 'polypeptide(L)' 'MSTPDIRVEKGHAEPEEVAAITAVLLARAAARHTTRPSAGRPRAAWRRLEREPG' A
#
# COMPACT_ATOMS: atom_id res chain seq x y z
N MET A 1 -20.27 -19.52 -3.64
CA MET A 1 -19.07 -20.12 -3.03
C MET A 1 -18.41 -19.03 -2.19
N SER A 2 -18.25 -19.24 -0.88
CA SER A 2 -17.58 -18.26 -0.01
C SER A 2 -16.07 -18.31 -0.29
N THR A 3 -15.51 -17.23 -0.82
CA THR A 3 -14.05 -17.09 -0.94
C THR A 3 -13.48 -16.74 0.43
N PRO A 4 -12.46 -17.46 0.92
CA PRO A 4 -11.86 -17.13 2.22
C PRO A 4 -11.23 -15.73 2.17
N ASP A 5 -11.36 -14.97 3.27
CA ASP A 5 -10.84 -13.59 3.38
C ASP A 5 -9.31 -13.53 3.28
N ILE A 6 -8.62 -14.64 3.58
CA ILE A 6 -7.16 -14.78 3.53
C ILE A 6 -6.82 -16.11 2.84
N ARG A 7 -5.89 -16.07 1.88
CA ARG A 7 -5.36 -17.25 1.18
C ARG A 7 -3.97 -17.61 1.70
N VAL A 8 -3.77 -18.89 2.02
CA VAL A 8 -2.48 -19.45 2.43
C VAL A 8 -1.91 -20.27 1.27
N GLU A 9 -0.75 -19.88 0.73
CA GLU A 9 -0.15 -20.55 -0.44
C GLU A 9 0.67 -21.79 -0.07
N LYS A 10 1.12 -21.90 1.18
CA LYS A 10 1.97 -22.99 1.67
C LYS A 10 1.62 -23.30 3.13
N GLY A 11 1.50 -24.57 3.46
CA GLY A 11 1.19 -25.02 4.82
C GLY A 11 -0.23 -24.65 5.27
N HIS A 12 -0.43 -24.54 6.57
CA HIS A 12 -1.63 -24.00 7.19
C HIS A 12 -1.23 -22.89 8.15
N ALA A 13 -2.14 -21.96 8.38
CA ALA A 13 -1.97 -20.95 9.43
C ALA A 13 -2.65 -21.46 10.69
N GLU A 14 -1.92 -21.46 11.80
CA GLU A 14 -2.50 -21.72 13.11
C GLU A 14 -3.47 -20.59 13.50
N PRO A 15 -4.47 -20.86 14.37
CA PRO A 15 -5.42 -19.82 14.81
C PRO A 15 -4.75 -18.55 15.33
N GLU A 16 -3.63 -18.69 16.03
CA GLU A 16 -2.83 -17.60 16.58
C GLU A 16 -2.23 -16.72 15.47
N GLU A 17 -1.79 -17.32 14.37
CA GLU A 17 -1.21 -16.59 13.24
C GLU A 17 -2.28 -15.80 12.48
N VAL A 18 -3.46 -16.40 12.29
CA VAL A 18 -4.62 -15.71 11.69
C VAL A 18 -5.06 -14.54 12.58
N ALA A 19 -5.09 -14.73 13.90
CA ALA A 19 -5.41 -13.69 14.85
C ALA A 19 -4.39 -12.53 14.82
N ALA A 20 -3.09 -12.84 14.73
CA ALA A 20 -2.04 -11.84 14.63
C ALA A 20 -2.17 -10.99 13.35
N ILE A 21 -2.40 -11.63 12.20
CA ILE A 21 -2.62 -10.90 10.93
C ILE A 21 -3.86 -10.03 11.03
N THR A 22 -4.95 -10.55 11.60
CA THR A 22 -6.19 -9.79 11.80
C THR A 22 -5.96 -8.57 12.69
N ALA A 23 -5.24 -8.72 13.81
CA ALA A 23 -4.92 -7.62 14.72
C ALA A 23 -4.11 -6.52 14.02
N VAL A 24 -3.12 -6.89 13.20
CA VAL A 24 -2.33 -5.94 12.40
C VAL A 24 -3.20 -5.21 11.38
N LEU A 25 -4.06 -5.93 10.67
CA LEU A 25 -4.97 -5.33 9.67
C LEU A 25 -5.94 -4.35 10.33
N LEU A 26 -6.52 -4.72 11.48
CA LEU A 26 -7.40 -3.84 12.25
C LEU A 26 -6.66 -2.61 12.77
N ALA A 27 -5.46 -2.78 13.31
CA ALA A 27 -4.63 -1.67 13.77
C ALA A 27 -4.32 -0.69 12.63
N ARG A 28 -3.98 -1.18 11.43
CA ARG A 28 -3.74 -0.33 10.25
C ARG A 28 -5.02 0.34 9.75
N ALA A 29 -6.15 -0.36 9.81
CA ALA A 29 -7.44 0.19 9.45
C ALA A 29 -7.87 1.32 10.41
N ALA A 30 -7.57 1.19 11.71
CA ALA A 30 -7.81 2.22 12.72
C ALA A 30 -6.82 3.39 12.59
N ALA A 31 -5.55 3.10 12.27
CA ALA A 31 -4.51 4.09 12.07
C ALA A 31 -4.57 4.81 10.71
N ARG A 32 -5.71 4.76 9.99
CA ARG A 32 -5.87 5.44 8.69
C ARG A 32 -5.62 6.94 8.84
N HIS A 33 -4.40 7.35 8.50
CA HIS A 33 -4.05 8.73 8.28
C HIS A 33 -4.86 9.26 7.09
N THR A 34 -5.42 10.46 7.24
CA THR A 34 -6.06 11.22 6.16
C THR A 34 -5.25 11.04 4.86
N THR A 35 -5.93 10.61 3.79
CA THR A 35 -5.33 10.38 2.48
C THR A 35 -4.44 11.56 2.14
N ARG A 36 -3.12 11.39 2.28
CA ARG A 36 -2.18 12.42 1.83
C ARG A 36 -2.44 12.55 0.33
N PRO A 37 -2.78 13.75 -0.18
CA PRO A 37 -3.04 13.91 -1.60
C PRO A 37 -1.85 13.31 -2.34
N SER A 38 -2.13 12.49 -3.34
CA SER A 38 -1.10 11.89 -4.20
C SER A 38 -0.17 13.02 -4.61
N ALA A 39 1.06 13.00 -4.10
CA ALA A 39 2.03 14.01 -4.48
C ALA A 39 2.22 13.80 -5.99
N GLY A 40 1.83 14.81 -6.78
CA GLY A 40 1.96 14.77 -8.22
C GLY A 40 3.38 14.31 -8.60
N ARG A 41 3.49 13.58 -9.71
CA ARG A 41 4.75 12.95 -10.14
C ARG A 41 5.89 13.97 -10.00
N PRO A 42 6.97 13.65 -9.25
CA PRO A 42 8.07 14.59 -9.07
C PRO A 42 8.63 14.93 -10.45
N ARG A 43 8.51 16.21 -10.81
CA ARG A 43 9.01 16.72 -12.08
C ARG A 43 10.43 17.20 -11.83
N ALA A 44 11.40 16.61 -12.50
CA ALA A 44 12.77 17.10 -12.46
C ALA A 44 12.79 18.55 -12.94
N ALA A 45 13.40 19.44 -12.15
CA ALA A 45 13.49 20.87 -12.47
C ALA A 45 14.50 21.18 -13.60
N TRP A 46 15.10 20.15 -14.18
CA TRP A 46 16.16 20.29 -15.16
C TRP A 46 15.52 20.66 -16.50
N ARG A 47 15.87 21.83 -17.03
CA ARG A 47 15.45 22.26 -18.36
C ARG A 47 16.49 21.79 -19.39
N ARG A 48 16.00 21.29 -20.53
CA ARG A 48 16.84 21.01 -21.70
C ARG A 48 17.03 22.32 -22.45
N LEU A 49 18.23 22.87 -22.36
CA LEU A 49 18.57 24.16 -22.96
C LEU A 49 18.46 24.11 -24.49
N GLU A 50 18.70 22.94 -25.11
CA GLU A 50 18.47 22.72 -26.55
C GLU A 50 17.02 22.91 -27.02
N ARG A 51 16.06 23.07 -26.09
CA ARG A 51 14.64 23.30 -26.37
C ARG A 51 14.16 24.71 -26.00
N GLU A 52 15.05 25.59 -25.57
CA GLU A 52 14.72 26.98 -25.27
C GLU A 52 14.85 27.78 -26.59
N PRO A 53 13.75 28.36 -27.13
CA PRO A 53 13.86 29.24 -28.28
C PRO A 53 14.58 30.51 -27.86
N GLY A 54 15.65 30.86 -28.60
CA GLY A 54 16.39 32.11 -28.43
C GLY A 54 15.65 33.32 -28.97
#